data_AF-A0A7V1HA40-F1
#
_entry.id   AF-A0A7V1HA40-F1
#
_cell.length_a   1.000
_cell.length_b   1.000
_cell.length_c   1.000
_cell.angle_alpha   90.00
_cell.angle_beta   90.00
_cell.angle_gamma   90.00
#
_symmetry.space_group_name_H-M   'P 1'
#
loop_
_entity.id
_entity.type
_entity.pdbx_description
1 polymer ?
#
loop_
_entity_poly.entity_id
_entity_poly.type
_entity_poly.pdbx_seq_one_letter_code
_entity_poly.pdbx_strand_id
1 'polypeptide(L)'
;MNNSICINNFVISIIFFVLGAIFTYIIGPYISERFKLKTELARIYLAPFRRWCGSLYGEFDEFCRRYLRNNRKCFDYYSNVQIIDDYRMIHEVLEDAPTWVGKIRKEYNDGWGKLKGKFHKDYKKLYEDLEKLIDIVDKFWHGLEGSYNLRLKDRMDIILLPYRKRKEIAEIICEHIEQDIYPEIYPKAEIILNYLRKRKIP
;
A
#
# COMPACT_ATOMS: atom_id res chain seq x y z
N MET A 1 40.96 -49.02 -36.46
CA MET A 1 40.75 -47.66 -35.93
C MET A 1 39.29 -47.33 -35.57
N ASN A 2 38.28 -48.17 -35.91
CA ASN A 2 36.86 -47.86 -35.65
C ASN A 2 36.36 -48.12 -34.21
N ASN A 3 36.95 -49.07 -33.47
CA ASN A 3 36.48 -49.39 -32.11
C ASN A 3 36.69 -48.26 -31.09
N SER A 4 37.76 -47.47 -31.23
CA SER A 4 38.05 -46.36 -30.31
C SER A 4 37.03 -45.21 -30.46
N ILE A 5 36.54 -44.98 -31.69
CA ILE A 5 35.52 -43.97 -32.00
C ILE A 5 34.15 -44.42 -31.46
N CYS A 6 33.81 -45.71 -31.60
CA CYS A 6 32.56 -46.26 -31.05
C CYS A 6 32.50 -46.22 -29.52
N ILE A 7 33.61 -46.52 -28.83
CA ILE A 7 33.68 -46.47 -27.37
C ILE A 7 33.55 -45.01 -26.87
N ASN A 8 34.20 -44.05 -27.53
CA ASN A 8 34.07 -42.64 -27.18
C ASN A 8 32.63 -42.13 -27.36
N ASN A 9 31.97 -42.49 -28.46
CA ASN A 9 30.57 -42.09 -28.70
C ASN A 9 29.62 -42.72 -27.67
N PHE A 10 29.84 -43.97 -27.27
CA PHE A 10 29.04 -44.65 -26.25
C PHE A 10 29.19 -44.02 -24.86
N VAL A 11 30.42 -43.69 -24.45
CA VAL A 11 30.70 -43.00 -23.18
C VAL A 11 30.06 -41.61 -23.15
N ILE A 12 30.14 -40.85 -24.26
CA ILE A 12 29.51 -39.54 -24.39
C ILE A 12 27.97 -39.66 -24.25
N SER A 13 27.34 -40.64 -24.91
CA SER A 13 25.90 -40.86 -24.78
C SER A 13 25.47 -41.21 -23.35
N ILE A 14 26.24 -42.01 -22.62
CA ILE A 14 25.97 -42.32 -21.21
C ILE A 14 26.07 -41.05 -20.35
N ILE A 15 27.10 -40.21 -20.57
CA ILE A 15 27.26 -38.96 -19.83
C ILE A 15 26.06 -38.03 -20.06
N PHE A 16 25.59 -37.88 -21.30
CA PHE A 16 24.39 -37.08 -21.59
C PHE A 16 23.13 -37.65 -20.95
N PHE A 17 22.98 -38.98 -20.92
CA PHE A 17 21.84 -39.63 -20.27
C PHE A 17 21.83 -39.41 -18.76
N VAL A 18 22.98 -39.55 -18.11
CA VAL A 18 23.14 -39.32 -16.66
C VAL A 18 22.93 -37.84 -16.31
N LEU A 19 23.49 -36.91 -17.09
CA LEU A 19 23.25 -35.48 -16.90
C LEU A 19 21.78 -35.13 -17.11
N GLY A 20 21.14 -35.67 -18.15
CA GLY A 20 19.70 -35.50 -18.40
C GLY A 20 18.87 -35.98 -17.21
N ALA A 21 19.18 -37.16 -16.66
CA ALA A 21 18.49 -37.69 -15.48
C ALA A 21 18.69 -36.79 -14.24
N ILE A 22 19.90 -36.28 -13.99
CA ILE A 22 20.15 -35.34 -12.88
C ILE A 22 19.33 -34.05 -13.05
N PHE A 23 19.28 -33.51 -14.27
CA PHE A 23 18.47 -32.32 -14.55
C PHE A 23 16.98 -32.57 -14.39
N THR A 24 16.47 -33.71 -14.87
CA THR A 24 15.02 -34.03 -14.85
C THR A 24 14.54 -34.44 -13.46
N TYR A 25 15.33 -35.19 -12.69
CA TYR A 25 14.87 -35.80 -11.44
C TYR A 25 15.36 -35.08 -10.18
N ILE A 26 16.41 -34.25 -10.27
CA ILE A 26 16.97 -33.55 -9.11
C ILE A 26 16.79 -32.03 -9.26
N ILE A 27 17.32 -31.45 -10.35
CA ILE A 27 17.35 -29.99 -10.52
C ILE A 27 15.95 -29.45 -10.90
N GLY A 28 15.26 -30.10 -11.83
CA GLY A 28 13.94 -29.70 -12.32
C GLY A 28 12.89 -29.61 -11.20
N PRO A 29 12.71 -30.66 -10.37
CA PRO A 29 11.79 -30.64 -9.24
C PRO A 29 12.18 -29.58 -8.20
N TYR A 30 13.47 -29.45 -7.86
CA TYR A 30 13.96 -28.45 -6.92
C TYR A 30 13.70 -27.01 -7.38
N ILE A 31 13.94 -26.71 -8.66
CA ILE A 31 13.64 -25.41 -9.26
C ILE A 31 12.12 -25.18 -9.29
N SER A 32 11.34 -26.18 -9.70
CA SER A 32 9.88 -26.12 -9.77
C SER A 32 9.23 -25.86 -8.41
N GLU A 33 9.68 -26.56 -7.36
CA GLU A 33 9.23 -26.32 -5.97
C GLU A 33 9.59 -24.93 -5.49
N ARG A 34 10.82 -24.44 -5.76
CA ARG A 34 11.19 -23.05 -5.42
C ARG A 34 10.34 -22.03 -6.17
N PHE A 35 9.99 -22.27 -7.43
CA PHE A 35 9.09 -21.40 -8.19
C PHE A 35 7.67 -21.44 -7.67
N LYS A 36 7.15 -22.62 -7.32
CA LYS A 36 5.82 -22.79 -6.72
C LYS A 36 5.73 -22.08 -5.38
N LEU A 37 6.74 -22.27 -4.51
CA LEU A 37 6.84 -21.60 -3.21
C LEU A 37 6.93 -20.07 -3.38
N LYS A 38 7.74 -19.58 -4.32
CA LYS A 38 7.81 -18.15 -4.64
C LYS A 38 6.47 -17.59 -5.13
N THR A 39 5.74 -18.35 -5.95
CA THR A 39 4.43 -17.94 -6.48
C THR A 39 3.36 -17.94 -5.39
N GLU A 40 3.35 -18.94 -4.50
CA GLU A 40 2.46 -18.99 -3.35
C GLU A 40 2.76 -17.88 -2.33
N LEU A 41 4.03 -17.65 -2.02
CA LEU A 41 4.45 -16.52 -1.19
C LEU A 41 4.05 -15.19 -1.86
N ALA A 42 4.32 -15.03 -3.15
CA ALA A 42 3.89 -13.85 -3.89
C ALA A 42 2.36 -13.66 -3.79
N ARG A 43 1.55 -14.72 -3.88
CA ARG A 43 0.10 -14.64 -3.70
C ARG A 43 -0.29 -14.22 -2.27
N ILE A 44 0.29 -14.84 -1.25
CA ILE A 44 0.02 -14.56 0.17
C ILE A 44 0.42 -13.12 0.53
N TYR A 45 1.51 -12.60 -0.03
CA TYR A 45 2.07 -11.30 0.35
C TYR A 45 1.71 -10.14 -0.60
N LEU A 46 1.35 -10.40 -1.85
CA LEU A 46 0.93 -9.36 -2.80
C LEU A 46 -0.58 -9.11 -2.73
N ALA A 47 -1.41 -10.14 -2.52
CA ALA A 47 -2.85 -9.93 -2.50
C ALA A 47 -3.31 -8.99 -1.37
N PRO A 48 -2.83 -9.12 -0.11
CA PRO A 48 -3.18 -8.18 0.95
C PRO A 48 -2.68 -6.76 0.68
N PHE A 49 -1.46 -6.62 0.16
CA PHE A 49 -0.90 -5.33 -0.23
C PHE A 49 -1.73 -4.64 -1.31
N ARG A 50 -2.15 -5.39 -2.35
CA ARG A 50 -3.01 -4.86 -3.42
C ARG A 50 -4.38 -4.44 -2.91
N ARG A 51 -4.97 -5.22 -1.98
CA ARG A 51 -6.22 -4.85 -1.30
C ARG A 51 -6.06 -3.57 -0.52
N TRP A 52 -5.02 -3.46 0.29
CA TRP A 52 -4.71 -2.24 1.04
C TRP A 52 -4.52 -1.03 0.11
N CYS A 53 -3.76 -1.17 -0.99
CA CYS A 53 -3.64 -0.10 -1.99
C CYS A 53 -5.00 0.27 -2.61
N GLY A 54 -5.87 -0.72 -2.83
CA GLY A 54 -7.22 -0.51 -3.35
C GLY A 54 -8.13 0.24 -2.39
N SER A 55 -8.11 -0.13 -1.10
CA SER A 55 -8.85 0.55 -0.03
C SER A 55 -8.33 1.97 0.16
N LEU A 56 -7.03 2.15 0.33
CA LEU A 56 -6.44 3.48 0.53
C LEU A 56 -6.70 4.38 -0.68
N TYR A 57 -6.62 3.85 -1.91
CA TYR A 57 -6.99 4.63 -3.09
C TYR A 57 -8.44 5.10 -3.05
N GLY A 58 -9.37 4.22 -2.69
CA GLY A 58 -10.81 4.53 -2.63
C GLY A 58 -11.10 5.63 -1.63
N GLU A 59 -10.69 5.42 -0.37
CA GLU A 59 -10.94 6.39 0.70
C GLU A 59 -10.19 7.70 0.44
N PHE A 60 -8.91 7.64 0.08
CA PHE A 60 -8.10 8.85 -0.09
C PHE A 60 -8.49 9.69 -1.32
N ASP A 61 -8.87 9.07 -2.45
CA ASP A 61 -9.37 9.82 -3.61
C ASP A 61 -10.71 10.49 -3.30
N GLU A 62 -11.60 9.78 -2.60
CA GLU A 62 -12.87 10.33 -2.15
C GLU A 62 -12.66 11.50 -1.18
N PHE A 63 -11.79 11.33 -0.18
CA PHE A 63 -11.42 12.38 0.76
C PHE A 63 -10.85 13.60 0.03
N CYS A 64 -9.90 13.40 -0.89
CA CYS A 64 -9.35 14.48 -1.71
C CYS A 64 -10.45 15.19 -2.52
N ARG A 65 -11.37 14.43 -3.13
CA ARG A 65 -12.47 14.98 -3.93
C ARG A 65 -13.42 15.81 -3.09
N ARG A 66 -13.78 15.34 -1.89
CA ARG A 66 -14.74 16.02 -1.01
C ARG A 66 -14.13 17.25 -0.38
N TYR A 67 -12.91 17.16 0.15
CA TYR A 67 -12.35 18.17 1.05
C TYR A 67 -11.21 19.00 0.47
N LEU A 68 -10.41 18.46 -0.45
CA LEU A 68 -9.17 19.11 -0.90
C LEU A 68 -9.24 19.71 -2.30
N ARG A 69 -10.02 19.13 -3.23
CA ARG A 69 -10.12 19.63 -4.62
C ARG A 69 -11.07 20.82 -4.78
N ASN A 70 -12.06 20.94 -3.91
CA ASN A 70 -13.07 22.00 -3.97
C ASN A 70 -12.66 23.18 -3.10
N ASN A 71 -12.10 24.21 -3.74
CA ASN A 71 -11.36 25.32 -3.13
C ASN A 71 -12.16 26.29 -2.22
N ARG A 72 -13.45 26.02 -1.91
CA ARG A 72 -14.27 26.88 -1.02
C ARG A 72 -15.40 26.09 -0.35
N LYS A 73 -15.44 26.15 0.99
CA LYS A 73 -16.58 25.75 1.84
C LYS A 73 -17.11 24.35 1.57
N CYS A 74 -16.23 23.40 1.27
CA CYS A 74 -16.62 22.00 1.08
C CYS A 74 -17.35 21.44 2.31
N PHE A 75 -16.95 21.87 3.51
CA PHE A 75 -17.53 21.42 4.77
C PHE A 75 -19.00 21.78 4.96
N ASP A 76 -19.47 22.92 4.42
CA ASP A 76 -20.87 23.34 4.54
C ASP A 76 -21.85 22.39 3.82
N TYR A 77 -21.35 21.57 2.88
CA TYR A 77 -22.15 20.59 2.13
C TYR A 77 -22.28 19.23 2.83
N TYR A 78 -21.47 18.96 3.85
CA TYR A 78 -21.41 17.65 4.50
C TYR A 78 -21.90 17.74 5.94
N SER A 79 -22.68 16.75 6.36
CA SER A 79 -23.12 16.67 7.76
C SER A 79 -21.93 16.43 8.69
N ASN A 80 -22.03 16.89 9.94
CA ASN A 80 -21.01 16.62 10.98
C ASN A 80 -20.71 15.12 11.11
N VAL A 81 -21.71 14.26 10.96
CA VAL A 81 -21.53 12.80 10.97
C VAL A 81 -20.65 12.35 9.81
N GLN A 82 -20.89 12.87 8.60
CA GLN A 82 -20.11 12.50 7.42
C GLN A 82 -18.65 12.95 7.52
N ILE A 83 -18.40 14.16 8.03
CA ILE A 83 -17.04 14.68 8.20
C ILE A 83 -16.23 13.80 9.16
N ILE A 84 -16.83 13.45 10.30
CA ILE A 84 -16.19 12.58 11.29
C ILE A 84 -15.98 11.17 10.71
N ASP A 85 -16.97 10.62 10.02
CA ASP A 85 -16.91 9.27 9.45
C ASP A 85 -15.86 9.17 8.33
N ASP A 86 -15.80 10.14 7.43
CA ASP A 86 -14.79 10.17 6.36
C ASP A 86 -13.37 10.26 6.92
N TYR A 87 -13.17 11.07 7.96
CA TYR A 87 -11.86 11.18 8.61
C TYR A 87 -11.48 9.90 9.34
N ARG A 88 -12.43 9.27 10.06
CA ARG A 88 -12.26 7.95 10.68
C ARG A 88 -11.86 6.91 9.65
N MET A 89 -12.55 6.84 8.51
CA MET A 89 -12.24 5.85 7.47
C MET A 89 -10.83 6.02 6.90
N ILE A 90 -10.36 7.27 6.74
CA ILE A 90 -8.97 7.52 6.35
C ILE A 90 -7.99 7.03 7.42
N HIS A 91 -8.25 7.31 8.70
CA HIS A 91 -7.43 6.83 9.82
C HIS A 91 -7.35 5.30 9.84
N GLU A 92 -8.50 4.61 9.75
CA GLU A 92 -8.56 3.14 9.78
C GLU A 92 -7.76 2.48 8.65
N VAL A 93 -7.85 3.02 7.43
CA VAL A 93 -7.08 2.46 6.32
C VAL A 93 -5.58 2.77 6.45
N LEU A 94 -5.23 3.83 7.18
CA LEU A 94 -3.84 4.20 7.48
C LEU A 94 -3.26 3.45 8.69
N GLU A 95 -4.06 2.82 9.55
CA GLU A 95 -3.58 2.06 10.72
C GLU A 95 -2.59 0.95 10.31
N ASP A 96 -2.91 0.21 9.25
CA ASP A 96 -2.03 -0.84 8.69
C ASP A 96 -0.91 -0.32 7.78
N ALA A 97 -0.93 0.98 7.46
CA ALA A 97 -0.03 1.57 6.46
C ALA A 97 1.47 1.48 6.80
N PRO A 98 1.94 1.58 8.06
CA PRO A 98 3.37 1.47 8.37
C PRO A 98 4.01 0.17 7.85
N THR A 99 3.30 -0.95 7.95
CA THR A 99 3.73 -2.25 7.41
C THR A 99 3.94 -2.19 5.90
N TRP A 100 3.00 -1.57 5.19
CA TRP A 100 3.01 -1.49 3.73
C TRP A 100 3.98 -0.44 3.20
N VAL A 101 4.12 0.70 3.88
CA VAL A 101 5.15 1.70 3.60
C VAL A 101 6.54 1.11 3.74
N GLY A 102 6.79 0.30 4.79
CA GLY A 102 8.05 -0.43 4.95
C GLY A 102 8.35 -1.34 3.75
N LYS A 103 7.32 -1.99 3.19
CA LYS A 103 7.45 -2.78 1.95
C LYS A 103 7.77 -1.92 0.73
N ILE A 104 7.10 -0.77 0.56
CA ILE A 104 7.36 0.18 -0.54
C ILE A 104 8.82 0.68 -0.46
N ARG A 105 9.28 1.03 0.73
CA ARG A 105 10.67 1.44 1.00
C ARG A 105 11.66 0.30 0.68
N LYS A 106 11.34 -0.93 1.04
CA LYS A 106 12.17 -2.10 0.73
C LYS A 106 12.24 -2.38 -0.78
N GLU A 107 11.11 -2.31 -1.49
CA GLU A 107 11.08 -2.43 -2.97
C GLU A 107 11.97 -1.38 -3.66
N TYR A 108 12.03 -0.17 -3.08
CA TYR A 108 12.92 0.90 -3.54
C TYR A 108 14.41 0.60 -3.27
N ASN A 109 14.75 0.18 -2.05
CA ASN A 109 16.13 -0.06 -1.61
C ASN A 109 16.77 -1.31 -2.26
N ASP A 110 16.00 -2.39 -2.44
CA ASP A 110 16.46 -3.70 -2.92
C ASP A 110 16.69 -3.75 -4.45
N GLY A 111 16.66 -2.61 -5.14
CA GLY A 111 17.15 -2.50 -6.53
C GLY A 111 16.16 -2.84 -7.64
N TRP A 112 14.97 -3.37 -7.34
CA TRP A 112 13.87 -3.43 -8.31
C TRP A 112 13.43 -2.01 -8.77
N GLY A 113 13.57 -1.02 -7.89
CA GLY A 113 13.44 0.41 -8.23
C GLY A 113 14.67 1.06 -8.86
N LYS A 114 15.88 0.46 -8.76
CA LYS A 114 17.13 1.02 -9.32
C LYS A 114 17.26 0.79 -10.83
N LEU A 115 16.59 -0.22 -11.38
CA LEU A 115 16.63 -0.54 -12.82
C LEU A 115 15.80 0.42 -13.71
N LYS A 116 15.08 1.41 -13.15
CA LYS A 116 14.18 2.28 -13.92
C LYS A 116 14.36 3.79 -13.65
N GLY A 117 15.54 4.34 -13.94
CA GLY A 117 15.76 5.77 -14.23
C GLY A 117 14.87 6.81 -13.50
N LYS A 118 14.21 7.70 -14.25
CA LYS A 118 13.42 8.87 -13.77
C LYS A 118 12.36 8.54 -12.70
N PHE A 119 11.92 7.28 -12.57
CA PHE A 119 10.97 6.85 -11.54
C PHE A 119 11.57 6.80 -10.12
N HIS A 120 12.90 6.81 -9.98
CA HIS A 120 13.56 6.64 -8.70
C HIS A 120 13.30 7.80 -7.72
N LYS A 121 13.28 9.05 -8.21
CA LYS A 121 13.07 10.24 -7.35
C LYS A 121 11.63 10.31 -6.82
N ASP A 122 10.66 9.91 -7.65
CA ASP A 122 9.24 9.94 -7.30
C ASP A 122 8.88 8.87 -6.26
N TYR A 123 9.55 7.72 -6.28
CA TYR A 123 9.33 6.64 -5.30
C TYR A 123 9.87 6.95 -3.91
N LYS A 124 11.05 7.60 -3.82
CA LYS A 124 11.58 8.07 -2.54
C LYS A 124 10.61 9.04 -1.90
N LYS A 125 10.19 10.03 -2.69
CA LYS A 125 9.23 11.05 -2.27
C LYS A 125 7.87 10.44 -1.87
N LEU A 126 7.41 9.42 -2.60
CA LEU A 126 6.14 8.73 -2.30
C LEU A 126 6.08 8.13 -0.89
N TYR A 127 7.08 7.33 -0.48
CA TYR A 127 6.98 6.68 0.84
C TYR A 127 7.14 7.71 1.97
N GLU A 128 7.96 8.75 1.78
CA GLU A 128 8.10 9.86 2.74
C GLU A 128 6.78 10.65 2.86
N ASP A 129 6.10 10.90 1.73
CA ASP A 129 4.80 11.57 1.72
C ASP A 129 3.69 10.73 2.35
N LEU A 130 3.73 9.40 2.17
CA LEU A 130 2.82 8.47 2.85
C LEU A 130 3.08 8.41 4.36
N GLU A 131 4.34 8.37 4.79
CA GLU A 131 4.68 8.44 6.23
C GLU A 131 4.18 9.73 6.86
N LYS A 132 4.32 10.85 6.16
CA LYS A 132 3.82 12.14 6.63
C LYS A 132 2.30 12.14 6.74
N LEU A 133 1.58 11.58 5.76
CA LEU A 133 0.12 11.44 5.82
C LEU A 133 -0.30 10.61 7.04
N ILE A 134 0.34 9.45 7.26
CA ILE A 134 0.06 8.57 8.40
C ILE A 134 0.28 9.33 9.70
N ASP A 135 1.44 9.95 9.86
CA ASP A 135 1.82 10.65 11.10
C ASP A 135 0.85 11.79 11.45
N ILE A 136 0.44 12.58 10.44
CA ILE A 136 -0.49 13.69 10.62
C ILE A 136 -1.87 13.18 11.06
N VAL A 137 -2.41 12.20 10.34
CA VAL A 137 -3.76 11.69 10.59
C VAL A 137 -3.83 10.92 11.91
N ASP A 138 -2.85 10.05 12.18
CA ASP A 138 -2.82 9.19 13.36
C ASP A 138 -2.68 9.99 14.66
N LYS A 139 -1.74 10.93 14.70
CA LYS A 139 -1.56 11.81 15.86
C LYS A 139 -2.80 12.64 16.16
N PHE A 140 -3.41 13.18 15.11
CA PHE A 140 -4.59 14.01 15.27
C PHE A 140 -5.80 13.18 15.74
N TRP A 141 -6.05 12.02 15.14
CA TRP A 141 -7.14 11.14 15.53
C TRP A 141 -7.02 10.68 16.98
N HIS A 142 -5.85 10.19 17.40
CA HIS A 142 -5.64 9.79 18.79
C HIS A 142 -5.69 10.97 19.77
N GLY A 143 -5.32 12.18 19.33
CA GLY A 143 -5.52 13.42 20.09
C GLY A 143 -7.00 13.73 20.33
N LEU A 144 -7.85 13.54 19.31
CA LEU A 144 -9.30 13.67 19.42
C LEU A 144 -9.87 12.60 20.35
N GLU A 145 -9.45 11.34 20.22
CA GLU A 145 -9.89 10.25 21.08
C GLU A 145 -9.59 10.53 22.55
N GLY A 146 -8.38 11.01 22.86
CA GLY A 146 -7.98 11.40 24.20
C GLY A 146 -8.78 12.58 24.75
N SER A 147 -8.96 13.63 23.94
CA SER A 147 -9.62 14.87 24.37
C SER A 147 -11.11 14.70 24.66
N TYR A 148 -11.79 13.83 23.90
CA TYR A 148 -13.23 13.63 24.01
C TYR A 148 -13.61 12.28 24.66
N ASN A 149 -12.62 11.49 25.11
CA ASN A 149 -12.78 10.12 25.60
C ASN A 149 -13.64 9.29 24.63
N LEU A 150 -13.32 9.38 23.34
CA LEU A 150 -14.07 8.74 22.27
C LEU A 150 -13.60 7.31 22.07
N ARG A 151 -14.54 6.44 21.70
CA ARG A 151 -14.29 5.14 21.11
C ARG A 151 -15.21 5.01 19.90
N LEU A 152 -14.88 5.73 18.83
CA LEU A 152 -15.66 5.74 17.61
C LEU A 152 -15.17 4.61 16.70
N LYS A 153 -15.71 3.41 16.90
CA LYS A 153 -15.34 2.24 16.08
C LYS A 153 -16.14 2.18 14.79
N ASP A 154 -17.35 2.69 14.81
CA ASP A 154 -18.21 2.71 13.65
C ASP A 154 -19.05 4.00 13.56
N ARG A 155 -19.79 4.11 12.45
CA ARG A 155 -20.65 5.26 12.19
C ARG A 155 -21.76 5.43 13.23
N MET A 156 -22.24 4.35 13.85
CA MET A 156 -23.29 4.41 14.86
C MET A 156 -22.79 5.13 16.11
N ASP A 157 -21.56 4.87 16.52
CA ASP A 157 -20.94 5.58 17.66
C ASP A 157 -20.96 7.10 17.43
N ILE A 158 -20.72 7.56 16.20
CA ILE A 158 -20.78 8.98 15.81
C ILE A 158 -22.22 9.51 15.92
N ILE A 159 -23.20 8.74 15.44
CA ILE A 159 -24.63 9.11 15.47
C ILE A 159 -25.16 9.20 16.90
N LEU A 160 -24.61 8.42 17.84
CA LEU A 160 -25.03 8.45 19.24
C LEU A 160 -24.46 9.64 20.03
N LEU A 161 -23.45 10.34 19.50
CA LEU A 161 -22.93 11.55 20.13
C LEU A 161 -24.00 12.67 20.20
N PRO A 162 -24.02 13.50 21.25
CA PRO A 162 -24.82 14.72 21.26
C PRO A 162 -24.46 15.63 20.08
N TYR A 163 -25.46 16.28 19.48
CA TYR A 163 -25.25 17.15 18.32
C TYR A 163 -24.15 18.19 18.53
N ARG A 164 -24.13 18.82 19.71
CA ARG A 164 -23.11 19.82 20.07
C ARG A 164 -21.69 19.24 20.00
N LYS A 165 -21.47 18.03 20.53
CA LYS A 165 -20.17 17.34 20.47
C LYS A 165 -19.78 17.00 19.04
N ARG A 166 -20.71 16.46 18.24
CA ARG A 166 -20.44 16.20 16.81
C ARG A 166 -20.01 17.44 16.06
N LYS A 167 -20.70 18.56 16.31
CA LYS A 167 -20.41 19.84 15.66
C LYS A 167 -18.99 20.29 16.00
N GLU A 168 -18.65 20.30 17.28
CA GLU A 168 -17.32 20.68 17.76
C GLU A 168 -16.21 19.80 17.18
N ILE A 169 -16.37 18.47 17.19
CA ILE A 169 -15.39 17.55 16.60
C ILE A 169 -15.25 17.78 15.10
N ALA A 170 -16.37 17.95 14.38
CA ALA A 170 -16.34 18.20 12.95
C ALA A 170 -15.62 19.52 12.62
N GLU A 171 -15.87 20.60 13.38
CA GLU A 171 -15.17 21.88 13.22
C GLU A 171 -13.66 21.74 13.40
N ILE A 172 -13.21 21.01 14.43
CA ILE A 172 -11.78 20.76 14.68
C ILE A 172 -11.16 19.90 13.57
N ILE A 173 -11.88 18.89 13.05
CA ILE A 173 -11.44 18.11 11.89
C ILE A 173 -11.30 19.01 10.66
N CYS A 174 -12.27 19.88 10.39
CA CYS A 174 -12.21 20.81 9.27
C CYS A 174 -10.98 21.74 9.38
N GLU A 175 -10.75 22.33 10.55
CA GLU A 175 -9.59 23.17 10.80
C GLU A 175 -8.27 22.44 10.54
N HIS A 176 -8.14 21.21 11.06
CA HIS A 176 -6.98 20.38 10.82
C HIS A 176 -6.78 20.01 9.34
N ILE A 177 -7.87 19.73 8.62
CA ILE A 177 -7.79 19.48 7.17
C ILE A 177 -7.26 20.70 6.44
N GLU A 178 -7.74 21.90 6.78
CA GLU A 178 -7.32 23.15 6.13
C GLU A 178 -5.89 23.56 6.50
N GLN A 179 -5.50 23.39 7.77
CA GLN A 179 -4.24 23.90 8.31
C GLN A 179 -3.08 22.91 8.14
N ASP A 180 -3.33 21.61 8.22
CA ASP A 180 -2.29 20.59 8.21
C ASP A 180 -2.33 19.76 6.93
N ILE A 181 -3.48 19.14 6.61
CA ILE A 181 -3.56 18.20 5.47
C ILE A 181 -3.45 18.93 4.13
N TYR A 182 -4.18 20.03 3.96
CA TYR A 182 -4.21 20.76 2.69
C TYR A 182 -2.83 21.28 2.29
N PRO A 183 -2.08 22.04 3.11
CA PRO A 183 -0.78 22.54 2.68
C PRO A 183 0.28 21.43 2.55
N GLU A 184 0.20 20.38 3.38
CA GLU A 184 1.29 19.41 3.48
C GLU A 184 1.11 18.15 2.64
N ILE A 185 -0.13 17.74 2.39
CA ILE A 185 -0.45 16.46 1.74
C ILE A 185 -1.08 16.70 0.36
N TYR A 186 -2.01 17.65 0.22
CA TYR A 186 -2.71 17.84 -1.05
C TYR A 186 -1.79 18.04 -2.27
N PRO A 187 -0.68 18.83 -2.19
CA PRO A 187 0.27 18.97 -3.29
C PRO A 187 0.95 17.67 -3.73
N LYS A 188 0.89 16.62 -2.89
CA LYS A 188 1.48 15.30 -3.12
C LYS A 188 0.43 14.21 -3.37
N ALA A 189 -0.85 14.53 -3.16
CA ALA A 189 -1.93 13.57 -3.27
C ALA A 189 -1.97 12.88 -4.64
N GLU A 190 -1.67 13.61 -5.72
CA GLU A 190 -1.64 13.04 -7.07
C GLU A 190 -0.55 11.94 -7.23
N ILE A 191 0.62 12.12 -6.61
CA ILE A 191 1.70 11.12 -6.66
C ILE A 191 1.26 9.85 -5.92
N ILE A 192 0.69 10.02 -4.72
CA ILE A 192 0.17 8.93 -3.89
C ILE A 192 -0.93 8.16 -4.65
N LEU A 193 -1.95 8.88 -5.14
CA LEU A 193 -3.09 8.28 -5.85
C LEU A 193 -2.66 7.57 -7.12
N ASN A 194 -1.73 8.14 -7.89
CA ASN A 194 -1.20 7.50 -9.10
C ASN A 194 -0.45 6.20 -8.80
N TYR A 195 0.28 6.14 -7.69
CA TYR A 195 0.94 4.91 -7.26
C TYR A 195 -0.08 3.84 -6.87
N LEU A 196 -1.01 4.19 -5.98
CA LEU A 196 -2.02 3.25 -5.47
C LEU A 196 -2.90 2.70 -6.61
N ARG A 197 -3.30 3.57 -7.55
CA ARG A 197 -4.06 3.17 -8.75
C ARG A 197 -3.35 2.11 -9.57
N LYS A 198 -2.04 2.27 -9.78
CA LYS A 198 -1.23 1.29 -10.54
C LYS A 198 -1.10 -0.05 -9.83
N ARG A 199 -1.16 -0.07 -8.49
CA ARG A 199 -1.03 -1.28 -7.66
C ARG A 199 -2.37 -1.97 -7.39
N LYS A 200 -3.51 -1.29 -7.59
CA LYS A 200 -4.87 -1.85 -7.45
C LYS A 200 -5.25 -2.84 -8.58
N ILE A 201 -4.61 -2.75 -9.75
CA ILE A 201 -4.98 -3.55 -10.94
C ILE A 201 -4.60 -5.03 -10.76
N PRO A 202 -5.52 -5.99 -11.02
CA PRO A 202 -5.26 -7.44 -10.91
C PRO A 202 -4.15 -7.95 -11.83
#